data_AF-A0A0D9QU60-F1
#
_entry.id   AF-A0A0D9QU60-F1
#
_cell.length_a   1.000
_cell.length_b   1.000
_cell.length_c   1.000
_cell.angle_alpha   90.00
_cell.angle_beta   90.00
_cell.angle_gamma   90.00
#
_symmetry.space_group_name_H-M   'P 1'
#
loop_
_entity.id
_entity.type
_entity.pdbx_description
1 polymer ?
#
loop_
_entity_poly.entity_id
_entity_poly.type
_entity_poly.pdbx_seq_one_letter_code
_entity_poly.pdbx_strand_id
1 'polypeptide(L)'
;MKPKRWYHQGVVNKPVSILKNVSDAIGKKKSTTQGGNSSRQISTSKAKNGNKMNMILYKKHGQHLLKNPGILDKILMAAKIKSSDVVLEIGCGTGNLTVKLLPIAKKVITIDIDARMVSEVKKRCLYEGYNNLEVYEGDAIKTVFPRFDICTANIPYKISSPLIFKLIAHRPLFKCAVLMFQKEFAERMLANVGDSNYSRLTVNVKLFCKVIKICNVDRSSFNPPPKVDSVIVKLIPKENNFFINFDEWDNLLRICFSRKRKTLHAIFKRNAVLNMLEHNYKNFCTFNKIVPVNFPFKKYCLDTLNELDMAECRSVSLDENDFLKLLLKFNEKGIHFFNISNVGSSRAANILLNEDDGTDSGDSDGYDDNVDKMDQHV
;
A
#
# COMPACT_ATOMS: atom_id res chain seq x y z
N MET A 1 12.25 41.94 -33.59
CA MET A 1 12.08 42.71 -32.33
C MET A 1 12.61 41.87 -31.17
N LYS A 2 13.70 42.32 -30.53
CA LYS A 2 14.31 41.74 -29.32
C LYS A 2 14.06 42.72 -28.16
N PRO A 3 13.81 42.28 -26.92
CA PRO A 3 13.75 43.19 -25.78
C PRO A 3 15.11 43.34 -25.08
N LYS A 4 15.22 44.48 -24.40
CA LYS A 4 16.41 45.20 -23.93
C LYS A 4 17.01 44.64 -22.64
N ARG A 5 18.34 44.80 -22.51
CA ARG A 5 19.14 44.76 -21.27
C ARG A 5 19.10 46.14 -20.59
N TRP A 6 18.90 46.18 -19.28
CA TRP A 6 19.32 47.27 -18.39
C TRP A 6 20.03 46.67 -17.15
N TYR A 7 21.15 47.28 -16.76
CA TYR A 7 21.99 46.99 -15.58
C TYR A 7 21.65 47.97 -14.45
N HIS A 8 21.75 47.56 -13.18
CA HIS A 8 22.63 48.17 -12.14
C HIS A 8 22.50 47.51 -10.76
N GLN A 9 23.67 47.26 -10.13
CA GLN A 9 24.05 47.26 -8.69
C GLN A 9 23.19 46.42 -7.70
N GLY A 10 23.70 45.54 -6.83
CA GLY A 10 25.00 45.46 -6.17
C GLY A 10 24.80 45.54 -4.64
N VAL A 11 24.45 44.44 -3.97
CA VAL A 11 24.59 44.28 -2.50
C VAL A 11 24.88 42.82 -2.17
N VAL A 12 26.03 42.60 -1.55
CA VAL A 12 26.49 41.34 -0.95
C VAL A 12 25.84 41.20 0.42
N ASN A 13 25.23 40.04 0.73
CA ASN A 13 25.00 39.65 2.12
C ASN A 13 25.09 38.12 2.33
N LYS A 14 25.79 37.78 3.43
CA LYS A 14 26.34 36.49 3.83
C LYS A 14 25.28 35.46 4.27
N PRO A 15 25.59 34.15 4.24
CA PRO A 15 24.77 33.11 4.83
C PRO A 15 24.85 33.10 6.36
N VAL A 16 23.69 33.06 7.02
CA VAL A 16 23.56 32.92 8.48
C VAL A 16 23.61 31.45 8.86
N SER A 17 24.66 31.08 9.58
CA SER A 17 24.84 29.80 10.27
C SER A 17 24.28 29.88 11.68
N ILE A 18 23.43 28.91 12.05
CA ILE A 18 22.90 28.75 13.41
C ILE A 18 23.27 27.33 13.86
N LEU A 19 23.66 27.20 15.14
CA LEU A 19 24.01 26.00 15.92
C LEU A 19 25.53 25.76 16.13
N LYS A 20 26.11 26.56 17.03
CA LYS A 20 27.17 26.13 17.96
C LYS A 20 26.76 26.60 19.36
N ASN A 21 26.86 25.69 20.32
CA ASN A 21 27.09 25.88 21.78
C ASN A 21 26.24 24.94 22.63
N VAL A 22 26.75 23.72 22.87
CA VAL A 22 26.61 23.04 24.16
C VAL A 22 27.85 22.14 24.34
N SER A 23 28.96 22.72 24.78
CA SER A 23 30.11 21.95 25.28
C SER A 23 31.02 22.89 26.06
N ASP A 24 30.62 23.28 27.27
CA ASP A 24 31.51 23.89 28.28
C ASP A 24 30.84 23.81 29.66
N ALA A 25 31.00 22.67 30.33
CA ALA A 25 30.73 22.52 31.77
C ALA A 25 31.48 21.31 32.32
N ILE A 26 32.82 21.36 32.35
CA ILE A 26 33.63 20.44 33.15
C ILE A 26 34.62 21.28 33.97
N GLY A 27 34.22 21.51 35.23
CA GLY A 27 35.03 22.18 36.24
C GLY A 27 36.14 21.27 36.79
N LYS A 28 37.33 21.84 36.89
CA LYS A 28 38.51 21.31 37.59
C LYS A 28 38.27 21.25 39.11
N LYS A 29 38.75 20.20 39.79
CA LYS A 29 39.31 20.29 41.16
C LYS A 29 40.46 19.30 41.34
N LYS A 30 41.51 19.77 42.04
CA LYS A 30 42.83 19.16 42.27
C LYS A 30 42.84 18.15 43.43
N SER A 31 43.90 17.34 43.42
CA SER A 31 44.31 16.25 44.32
C SER A 31 44.67 16.62 45.76
N THR A 32 44.52 15.68 46.69
CA THR A 32 45.53 15.36 47.74
C THR A 32 45.35 13.93 48.26
N THR A 33 46.47 13.31 48.64
CA THR A 33 46.76 11.88 48.93
C THR A 33 46.64 11.47 50.41
N GLN A 34 46.24 10.21 50.68
CA GLN A 34 46.98 9.16 51.44
C GLN A 34 46.06 8.12 52.14
N GLY A 35 46.44 6.83 52.04
CA GLY A 35 46.40 5.85 53.16
C GLY A 35 45.22 4.87 53.31
N GLY A 36 45.47 3.58 53.05
CA GLY A 36 45.18 2.50 54.02
C GLY A 36 43.80 1.79 54.08
N ASN A 37 43.78 0.54 53.60
CA ASN A 37 43.08 -0.67 54.09
C ASN A 37 41.53 -0.84 54.18
N SER A 38 41.11 -1.90 53.45
CA SER A 38 40.15 -2.96 53.82
C SER A 38 38.62 -2.75 53.72
N SER A 39 38.03 -3.62 52.89
CA SER A 39 36.71 -4.26 52.98
C SER A 39 35.44 -3.42 53.22
N ARG A 40 34.62 -3.31 52.16
CA ARG A 40 33.27 -3.91 52.08
C ARG A 40 32.61 -3.55 50.74
N GLN A 41 32.24 -4.57 49.98
CA GLN A 41 31.42 -4.42 48.77
C GLN A 41 30.05 -3.88 49.15
N ILE A 42 29.70 -2.71 48.61
CA ILE A 42 28.31 -2.23 48.53
C ILE A 42 27.99 -2.16 47.04
N SER A 43 27.24 -3.15 46.58
CA SER A 43 26.70 -3.21 45.22
C SER A 43 25.66 -2.11 45.03
N THR A 44 26.03 -1.04 44.34
CA THR A 44 25.07 -0.03 43.89
C THR A 44 24.27 -0.59 42.71
N SER A 45 22.97 -0.76 42.94
CA SER A 45 21.97 -1.21 41.98
C SER A 45 21.95 -0.30 40.75
N LYS A 46 22.43 -0.83 39.62
CA LYS A 46 22.28 -0.23 38.29
C LYS A 46 20.79 -0.05 37.95
N ALA A 47 20.46 1.16 37.48
CA ALA A 47 19.17 1.54 36.93
C ALA A 47 18.65 0.50 35.92
N LYS A 48 17.38 0.08 36.11
CA LYS A 48 16.67 -0.85 35.22
C LYS A 48 16.39 -0.17 33.87
N ASN A 49 17.18 -0.55 32.87
CA ASN A 49 16.96 -0.21 31.47
C ASN A 49 15.94 -1.19 30.87
N GLY A 50 14.76 -0.69 30.47
CA GLY A 50 13.81 -1.28 29.50
C GLY A 50 13.17 -2.64 29.83
N ASN A 51 11.84 -2.67 29.94
CA ASN A 51 11.02 -3.89 29.96
C ASN A 51 11.35 -4.80 28.75
N LYS A 52 12.24 -5.77 28.94
CA LYS A 52 12.40 -6.89 28.00
C LYS A 52 11.23 -7.84 28.23
N MET A 53 10.24 -7.76 27.35
CA MET A 53 9.19 -8.76 27.23
C MET A 53 9.82 -10.12 26.95
N ASN A 54 9.81 -11.01 27.95
CA ASN A 54 10.40 -12.34 27.83
C ASN A 54 9.40 -13.32 27.17
N MET A 55 8.86 -12.92 26.02
CA MET A 55 7.89 -13.71 25.26
C MET A 55 8.60 -14.63 24.28
N ILE A 56 8.28 -15.93 24.34
CA ILE A 56 8.77 -16.91 23.37
C ILE A 56 8.10 -16.67 22.02
N LEU A 57 8.92 -16.35 21.02
CA LEU A 57 8.50 -16.13 19.65
C LEU A 57 8.20 -17.45 18.94
N TYR A 58 7.08 -17.49 18.22
CA TYR A 58 6.68 -18.69 17.50
C TYR A 58 7.30 -18.70 16.10
N LYS A 59 8.19 -19.68 15.86
CA LYS A 59 8.80 -19.90 14.53
C LYS A 59 7.75 -20.03 13.42
N LYS A 60 6.58 -20.64 13.70
CA LYS A 60 5.49 -20.82 12.72
C LYS A 60 4.95 -19.49 12.16
N HIS A 61 4.98 -18.42 12.96
CA HIS A 61 4.50 -17.09 12.55
C HIS A 61 5.58 -16.25 11.86
N GLY A 62 6.83 -16.75 11.78
CA GLY A 62 7.93 -16.02 11.13
C GLY A 62 8.27 -14.70 11.82
N GLN A 63 8.06 -14.60 13.14
CA GLN A 63 8.25 -13.38 13.90
C GLN A 63 9.73 -12.96 13.94
N HIS A 64 10.04 -11.83 13.32
CA HIS A 64 11.32 -11.14 13.42
C HIS A 64 11.07 -9.73 13.97
N LEU A 65 11.34 -9.54 15.27
CA LEU A 65 11.04 -8.27 15.94
C LEU A 65 12.07 -7.22 15.57
N LEU A 66 11.64 -6.11 14.99
CA LEU A 66 12.50 -4.97 14.74
C LEU A 66 12.90 -4.31 16.07
N LYS A 67 14.20 -4.26 16.36
CA LYS A 67 14.74 -3.70 17.61
C LYS A 67 15.53 -2.39 17.43
N ASN A 68 15.83 -2.01 16.19
CA ASN A 68 16.68 -0.84 15.90
C ASN A 68 15.86 0.47 15.96
N PRO A 69 16.08 1.35 16.95
CA PRO A 69 15.30 2.58 17.10
C PRO A 69 15.45 3.53 15.91
N GLY A 70 16.65 3.63 15.32
CA GLY A 70 16.90 4.50 14.17
C GLY A 70 16.15 4.07 12.91
N ILE A 71 15.80 2.77 12.79
CA ILE A 71 14.92 2.30 11.71
C ILE A 71 13.46 2.70 11.98
N LEU A 72 13.00 2.63 13.23
CA LEU A 72 11.67 3.10 13.61
C LEU A 72 11.52 4.59 13.30
N ASP A 73 12.53 5.40 13.61
CA ASP A 73 12.51 6.84 13.34
C ASP A 73 12.42 7.13 11.83
N LYS A 74 13.11 6.34 10.99
CA LYS A 74 12.99 6.45 9.53
C LYS A 74 11.59 6.09 9.02
N ILE A 75 10.93 5.09 9.61
CA ILE A 75 9.54 4.74 9.27
C ILE A 75 8.62 5.94 9.56
N LEU A 76 8.74 6.54 10.75
CA LEU A 76 7.92 7.67 11.18
C LEU A 76 8.14 8.91 10.31
N MET A 77 9.41 9.26 10.03
CA MET A 77 9.76 10.36 9.15
C MET A 77 9.22 10.17 7.73
N ALA A 78 9.27 8.94 7.19
CA ALA A 78 8.74 8.64 5.88
C ALA A 78 7.20 8.69 5.84
N ALA A 79 6.53 8.30 6.93
CA ALA A 79 5.07 8.27 7.03
C ALA A 79 4.46 9.68 7.02
N LYS A 80 5.14 10.68 7.59
CA LYS A 80 4.65 12.08 7.67
C LYS A 80 3.24 12.18 8.27
N ILE A 81 3.04 11.49 9.38
CA ILE A 81 1.76 11.40 10.09
C ILE A 81 1.33 12.77 10.60
N LYS A 82 0.06 13.12 10.41
CA LYS A 82 -0.61 14.26 11.03
C LYS A 82 -1.47 13.81 12.20
N SER A 83 -1.72 14.71 13.15
CA SER A 83 -2.57 14.44 14.32
C SER A 83 -4.03 14.12 13.97
N SER A 84 -4.47 14.39 12.74
CA SER A 84 -5.79 14.00 12.22
C SER A 84 -5.84 12.57 11.66
N ASP A 85 -4.69 11.95 11.41
CA ASP A 85 -4.60 10.69 10.67
C ASP A 85 -4.91 9.48 11.53
N VAL A 86 -5.64 8.52 10.95
CA VAL A 86 -5.77 7.15 11.48
C VAL A 86 -4.66 6.28 10.89
N VAL A 87 -3.88 5.65 11.76
CA VAL A 87 -2.77 4.76 11.35
C VAL A 87 -3.17 3.30 11.52
N LEU A 88 -3.08 2.53 10.44
CA LEU A 88 -3.15 1.07 10.47
C LEU A 88 -1.74 0.47 10.60
N GLU A 89 -1.46 -0.19 11.71
CA GLU A 89 -0.26 -0.99 11.93
C GLU A 89 -0.54 -2.48 11.70
N ILE A 90 0.26 -3.13 10.85
CA ILE A 90 0.17 -4.58 10.63
C ILE A 90 1.38 -5.27 11.26
N GLY A 91 1.10 -6.05 12.31
CA GLY A 91 2.08 -6.72 13.16
C GLY A 91 2.66 -5.79 14.21
N CYS A 92 1.97 -5.65 15.36
CA CYS A 92 2.43 -4.80 16.47
C CYS A 92 3.72 -5.32 17.12
N GLY A 93 3.96 -6.64 17.06
CA GLY A 93 5.06 -7.26 17.80
C GLY A 93 5.04 -6.86 19.27
N THR A 94 6.15 -6.34 19.80
CA THR A 94 6.24 -5.87 21.19
C THR A 94 5.77 -4.43 21.40
N GLY A 95 5.18 -3.79 20.38
CA GLY A 95 4.62 -2.44 20.46
C GLY A 95 5.65 -1.32 20.31
N ASN A 96 6.89 -1.60 19.88
CA ASN A 96 7.95 -0.60 19.80
C ASN A 96 7.65 0.51 18.78
N LEU A 97 6.97 0.18 17.68
CA LEU A 97 6.50 1.16 16.71
C LEU A 97 5.18 1.78 17.20
N THR A 98 4.25 0.96 17.69
CA THR A 98 2.95 1.38 18.25
C THR A 98 3.08 2.55 19.22
N VAL A 99 3.96 2.46 20.23
CA VAL A 99 4.15 3.54 21.23
C VAL A 99 4.72 4.84 20.66
N LYS A 100 5.37 4.79 19.49
CA LYS A 100 5.83 5.98 18.78
C LYS A 100 4.77 6.57 17.84
N LEU A 101 3.82 5.75 17.39
CA LEU A 101 2.70 6.18 16.54
C LEU A 101 1.60 6.88 17.35
N LEU A 102 1.28 6.35 18.54
CA LEU A 102 0.20 6.84 19.39
C LEU A 102 0.25 8.33 19.74
N PRO A 103 1.40 8.94 20.10
CA PRO A 103 1.46 10.36 20.44
C PRO A 103 1.30 11.31 19.24
N ILE A 104 1.41 10.82 18.00
CA ILE A 104 1.41 11.66 16.79
C ILE A 104 0.19 11.43 15.89
N ALA A 105 -0.52 10.32 16.04
CA ALA A 105 -1.71 9.97 15.27
C ALA A 105 -2.99 10.28 16.04
N LYS A 106 -4.10 10.50 15.33
CA LYS A 106 -5.43 10.59 15.95
C LYS A 106 -5.77 9.30 16.69
N LYS A 107 -5.53 8.18 16.01
CA LYS A 107 -5.82 6.82 16.45
C LYS A 107 -4.87 5.86 15.77
N VAL A 108 -4.41 4.85 16.50
CA VAL A 108 -3.66 3.72 15.94
C VAL A 108 -4.55 2.49 16.04
N ILE A 109 -4.68 1.78 14.92
CA ILE A 109 -5.35 0.49 14.82
C ILE A 109 -4.27 -0.51 14.49
N THR A 110 -4.11 -1.54 15.31
CA THR A 110 -3.08 -2.57 15.07
C THR A 110 -3.71 -3.95 14.92
N ILE A 111 -3.22 -4.72 13.95
CA ILE A 111 -3.66 -6.09 13.67
C ILE A 111 -2.46 -7.02 13.86
N ASP A 112 -2.56 -8.01 14.75
CA ASP A 112 -1.55 -9.04 14.92
C ASP A 112 -2.20 -10.42 15.03
N ILE A 113 -1.50 -11.45 14.54
CA ILE A 113 -1.98 -12.83 14.58
C ILE A 113 -1.74 -13.49 15.95
N ASP A 114 -0.81 -12.95 16.75
CA ASP A 114 -0.47 -13.49 18.07
C ASP A 114 -1.27 -12.76 19.15
N ALA A 115 -2.34 -13.40 19.63
CA ALA A 115 -3.21 -12.92 20.71
C ALA A 115 -2.44 -12.44 21.96
N ARG A 116 -1.30 -13.07 22.26
CA ARG A 116 -0.46 -12.72 23.42
C ARG A 116 0.23 -11.37 23.21
N MET A 117 0.71 -11.11 21.99
CA MET A 117 1.32 -9.83 21.62
C MET A 117 0.26 -8.72 21.68
N VAL A 118 -0.93 -8.98 21.14
CA VAL A 118 -2.09 -8.08 21.21
C VAL A 118 -2.40 -7.65 22.65
N SER A 119 -2.58 -8.63 23.55
CA SER A 119 -2.90 -8.37 24.95
C SER A 119 -1.84 -7.52 25.64
N GLU A 120 -0.57 -7.85 25.40
CA GLU A 120 0.54 -7.21 26.08
C GLU A 120 0.85 -5.81 25.55
N VAL A 121 0.73 -5.59 24.23
CA VAL A 121 0.82 -4.24 23.63
C VAL A 121 -0.31 -3.35 24.14
N LYS A 122 -1.53 -3.89 24.25
CA LYS A 122 -2.66 -3.13 24.80
C LYS A 122 -2.40 -2.69 26.25
N LYS A 123 -1.95 -3.59 27.11
CA LYS A 123 -1.58 -3.27 28.50
C LYS A 123 -0.46 -2.23 28.58
N ARG A 124 0.59 -2.41 27.79
CA ARG A 124 1.72 -1.48 27.73
C ARG A 124 1.28 -0.07 27.35
N CYS A 125 0.48 0.07 26.29
CA CYS A 125 0.06 1.38 25.80
C CYS A 125 -0.89 2.08 26.79
N LEU A 126 -1.79 1.35 27.44
CA LEU A 126 -2.63 1.88 28.51
C LEU A 126 -1.80 2.35 29.71
N TYR A 127 -0.79 1.58 30.12
CA TYR A 127 0.13 1.96 31.19
C TYR A 127 0.93 3.22 30.86
N GLU A 128 1.32 3.40 29.59
CA GLU A 128 1.99 4.62 29.10
C GLU A 128 1.02 5.81 28.90
N GLY A 129 -0.27 5.64 29.20
CA GLY A 129 -1.29 6.71 29.17
C GLY A 129 -1.99 6.92 27.83
N TYR A 130 -1.82 5.99 26.88
CA TYR A 130 -2.45 6.09 25.56
C TYR A 130 -3.82 5.40 25.52
N ASN A 131 -4.86 6.19 25.25
CA ASN A 131 -6.25 5.71 25.13
C ASN A 131 -6.73 5.61 23.67
N ASN A 132 -5.89 6.00 22.71
CA ASN A 132 -6.20 6.05 21.28
C ASN A 132 -5.66 4.83 20.50
N LEU A 133 -5.49 3.69 21.16
CA LEU A 133 -5.10 2.41 20.56
C LEU A 133 -6.31 1.47 20.42
N GLU A 134 -6.51 0.95 19.23
CA GLU A 134 -7.39 -0.19 18.96
C GLU A 134 -6.56 -1.38 18.50
N VAL A 135 -6.86 -2.57 19.03
CA VAL A 135 -6.09 -3.78 18.76
C VAL A 135 -7.02 -4.89 18.32
N TYR A 136 -6.71 -5.51 17.19
CA TYR A 136 -7.42 -6.65 16.64
C TYR A 136 -6.50 -7.86 16.56
N GLU A 137 -7.00 -8.99 17.06
CA GLU A 137 -6.39 -10.29 16.77
C GLU A 137 -6.88 -10.77 15.41
N GLY A 138 -5.96 -11.13 14.50
CA GLY A 138 -6.33 -11.75 13.25
C GLY A 138 -5.25 -11.81 12.18
N ASP A 139 -5.53 -12.59 11.16
CA ASP A 139 -4.72 -12.63 9.94
C ASP A 139 -5.02 -11.38 9.10
N ALA A 140 -4.01 -10.54 8.88
CA ALA A 140 -4.15 -9.30 8.11
C ALA A 140 -4.70 -9.50 6.69
N ILE A 141 -4.57 -10.69 6.09
CA ILE A 141 -5.16 -11.00 4.79
C ILE A 141 -6.66 -11.26 4.91
N LYS A 142 -7.12 -11.87 6.00
CA LYS A 142 -8.53 -12.22 6.22
C LYS A 142 -9.33 -11.10 6.89
N THR A 143 -8.73 -10.38 7.84
CA THR A 143 -9.39 -9.31 8.60
C THR A 143 -9.75 -8.13 7.71
N VAL A 144 -10.99 -7.66 7.74
CA VAL A 144 -11.40 -6.46 6.99
C VAL A 144 -10.64 -5.25 7.52
N PHE A 145 -10.02 -4.47 6.62
CA PHE A 145 -9.33 -3.25 7.03
C PHE A 145 -10.35 -2.13 7.24
N PRO A 146 -10.32 -1.45 8.41
CA PRO A 146 -11.12 -0.24 8.59
C PRO A 146 -10.56 0.87 7.70
N ARG A 147 -11.26 2.01 7.62
CA ARG A 147 -10.71 3.21 6.98
C ARG A 147 -9.46 3.66 7.73
N PHE A 148 -8.37 3.91 7.01
CA PHE A 148 -7.13 4.46 7.53
C PHE A 148 -6.52 5.47 6.56
N ASP A 149 -5.70 6.39 7.07
CA ASP A 149 -4.97 7.36 6.26
C ASP A 149 -3.56 6.88 5.94
N ILE A 150 -2.91 6.22 6.89
CA ILE A 150 -1.52 5.75 6.78
C ILE A 150 -1.44 4.30 7.21
N CYS A 151 -0.70 3.48 6.46
CA CYS A 151 -0.38 2.11 6.86
C CYS A 151 1.11 1.96 7.17
N THR A 152 1.45 1.29 8.26
CA THR A 152 2.82 0.86 8.55
C THR A 152 2.84 -0.63 8.84
N ALA A 153 3.86 -1.35 8.38
CA ALA A 153 3.90 -2.79 8.62
C ALA A 153 5.32 -3.35 8.67
N ASN A 154 5.56 -4.21 9.66
CA ASN A 154 6.72 -5.10 9.71
C ASN A 154 6.26 -6.51 9.33
N ILE A 155 6.04 -6.69 8.03
CA ILE A 155 5.23 -7.79 7.47
C ILE A 155 5.99 -9.12 7.55
N PRO A 156 5.36 -10.21 8.04
CA PRO A 156 5.88 -11.55 7.82
C PRO A 156 5.99 -11.83 6.32
N TYR A 157 7.19 -12.17 5.84
CA TYR A 157 7.48 -12.16 4.40
C TYR A 157 6.55 -13.01 3.51
N LYS A 158 5.94 -14.06 4.08
CA LYS A 158 5.01 -14.97 3.40
C LYS A 158 3.74 -14.28 2.88
N ILE A 159 3.30 -13.19 3.52
CA ILE A 159 2.04 -12.50 3.17
C ILE A 159 2.25 -11.22 2.35
N SER A 160 3.48 -10.95 1.89
CA SER A 160 3.83 -9.68 1.22
C SER A 160 3.01 -9.42 -0.05
N SER A 161 2.88 -10.41 -0.96
CA SER A 161 2.12 -10.19 -2.21
C SER A 161 0.62 -10.03 -1.97
N PRO A 162 -0.07 -10.92 -1.20
CA PRO A 162 -1.49 -10.74 -0.90
C PRO A 162 -1.79 -9.41 -0.20
N LEU A 163 -0.91 -8.97 0.71
CA LEU A 163 -1.09 -7.71 1.42
C LEU A 163 -1.00 -6.50 0.48
N ILE A 164 -0.03 -6.49 -0.45
CA ILE A 164 0.09 -5.42 -1.45
C ILE A 164 -1.18 -5.31 -2.30
N PHE A 165 -1.70 -6.44 -2.79
CA PHE A 165 -2.93 -6.42 -3.59
C PHE A 165 -4.14 -6.00 -2.76
N LYS A 166 -4.21 -6.42 -1.50
CA LYS A 166 -5.26 -5.97 -0.58
C LYS A 166 -5.21 -4.46 -0.31
N LEU A 167 -4.01 -3.89 -0.17
CA LEU A 167 -3.84 -2.44 -0.03
C LEU A 167 -4.23 -1.70 -1.32
N ILE A 168 -3.81 -2.19 -2.49
CA ILE A 168 -4.18 -1.60 -3.80
C ILE A 168 -5.71 -1.61 -4.00
N ALA A 169 -6.38 -2.70 -3.60
CA ALA A 169 -7.82 -2.85 -3.69
C ALA A 169 -8.59 -2.13 -2.58
N HIS A 170 -7.92 -1.63 -1.53
CA HIS A 170 -8.59 -1.00 -0.40
C HIS A 170 -9.28 0.30 -0.80
N ARG A 171 -10.48 0.51 -0.27
CA ARG A 171 -11.25 1.75 -0.41
C ARG A 171 -11.79 2.19 0.96
N PRO A 172 -11.89 3.50 1.22
CA PRO A 172 -11.37 4.62 0.40
C PRO A 172 -9.84 4.60 0.29
N LEU A 173 -9.25 5.41 -0.61
CA LEU A 173 -7.78 5.45 -0.71
C LEU A 173 -7.16 5.99 0.58
N PHE A 174 -6.03 5.38 0.94
CA PHE A 174 -5.14 5.89 1.97
C PHE A 174 -4.12 6.86 1.37
N LYS A 175 -3.50 7.70 2.20
CA LYS A 175 -2.51 8.70 1.79
C LYS A 175 -1.16 8.08 1.45
N CYS A 176 -0.65 7.21 2.32
CA CYS A 176 0.54 6.41 2.02
C CYS A 176 0.68 5.17 2.90
N ALA A 177 1.51 4.22 2.46
CA ALA A 177 1.92 3.07 3.26
C ALA A 177 3.45 3.00 3.34
N VAL A 178 4.00 2.85 4.55
CA VAL A 178 5.44 2.65 4.78
C VAL A 178 5.66 1.22 5.24
N LEU A 179 6.13 0.39 4.33
CA LEU A 179 6.13 -1.06 4.47
C LEU A 179 7.55 -1.59 4.41
N MET A 180 7.85 -2.58 5.23
CA MET A 180 9.13 -3.27 5.23
C MET A 180 8.98 -4.65 4.58
N PHE A 181 9.86 -4.96 3.63
CA PHE A 181 9.88 -6.22 2.90
C PHE A 181 11.29 -6.81 2.87
N GLN A 182 11.40 -8.11 2.53
CA GLN A 182 12.68 -8.68 2.13
C GLN A 182 13.28 -7.90 0.97
N LYS A 183 14.61 -7.79 0.96
CA LYS A 183 15.35 -7.05 -0.07
C LYS A 183 14.95 -7.46 -1.49
N GLU A 184 14.94 -8.75 -1.80
CA GLU A 184 14.56 -9.26 -3.13
C GLU A 184 13.13 -8.85 -3.53
N PHE A 185 12.19 -8.93 -2.59
CA PHE A 185 10.79 -8.56 -2.85
C PHE A 185 10.65 -7.06 -3.14
N ALA A 186 11.30 -6.22 -2.33
CA ALA A 186 11.32 -4.77 -2.54
C ALA A 186 12.02 -4.39 -3.86
N GLU A 187 13.12 -5.06 -4.20
CA GLU A 187 13.82 -4.87 -5.47
C GLU A 187 12.94 -5.22 -6.67
N ARG A 188 12.12 -6.27 -6.58
CA ARG A 188 11.11 -6.58 -7.61
C ARG A 188 10.06 -5.48 -7.73
N MET A 189 9.59 -4.90 -6.62
CA MET A 189 8.63 -3.77 -6.68
C MET A 189 9.25 -2.52 -7.32
N LEU A 190 10.55 -2.31 -7.11
CA LEU A 190 11.31 -1.17 -7.61
C LEU A 190 11.93 -1.40 -9.01
N ALA A 191 11.76 -2.59 -9.60
CA ALA A 191 12.40 -2.96 -10.85
C ALA A 191 12.02 -2.02 -12.01
N ASN A 192 12.98 -1.82 -12.92
CA ASN A 192 12.75 -1.09 -14.16
C ASN A 192 12.32 -2.05 -15.27
N VAL A 193 11.70 -1.48 -16.31
CA VAL A 193 11.37 -2.22 -17.53
C VAL A 193 12.67 -2.80 -18.11
N GLY A 194 12.65 -4.06 -18.50
CA GLY A 194 13.81 -4.80 -19.01
C GLY A 194 14.62 -5.54 -17.94
N ASP A 195 14.52 -5.16 -16.65
CA ASP A 195 15.29 -5.81 -15.60
C ASP A 195 14.93 -7.29 -15.43
N SER A 196 15.91 -8.10 -15.01
CA SER A 196 15.72 -9.54 -14.79
C SER A 196 14.66 -9.84 -13.72
N ASN A 197 14.54 -8.98 -12.71
CA ASN A 197 13.58 -9.05 -11.62
C ASN A 197 12.25 -8.31 -11.91
N TYR A 198 12.10 -7.67 -13.08
CA TYR A 198 10.84 -7.09 -13.54
C TYR A 198 9.76 -8.18 -13.66
N SER A 199 8.58 -7.91 -13.09
CA SER A 199 7.52 -8.92 -12.97
C SER A 199 6.13 -8.29 -12.89
N ARG A 200 5.09 -9.13 -12.93
CA ARG A 200 3.69 -8.73 -12.68
C ARG A 200 3.52 -7.88 -11.42
N LEU A 201 4.28 -8.19 -10.35
CA LEU A 201 4.26 -7.38 -9.12
C LEU A 201 4.67 -5.94 -9.39
N THR A 202 5.72 -5.74 -10.18
CA THR A 202 6.25 -4.41 -10.53
C THR A 202 5.19 -3.60 -11.26
N VAL A 203 4.59 -4.19 -12.30
CA VAL A 203 3.58 -3.54 -13.13
C VAL A 203 2.33 -3.18 -12.33
N ASN A 204 1.82 -4.12 -11.52
CA ASN A 204 0.70 -3.87 -10.62
C ASN A 204 0.98 -2.70 -9.67
N VAL A 205 2.11 -2.73 -8.97
CA VAL A 205 2.40 -1.68 -7.99
C VAL A 205 2.65 -0.35 -8.67
N LYS A 206 3.36 -0.30 -9.81
CA LYS A 206 3.60 0.94 -10.56
C LYS A 206 2.33 1.54 -11.15
N LEU A 207 1.40 0.72 -11.61
CA LEU A 207 0.10 1.22 -12.06
C LEU A 207 -0.57 1.93 -10.90
N PHE A 208 -0.85 1.26 -9.79
CA PHE A 208 -1.70 1.81 -8.73
C PHE A 208 -1.00 2.75 -7.75
N CYS A 209 0.33 2.71 -7.64
CA CYS A 209 1.08 3.45 -6.63
C CYS A 209 2.38 4.06 -7.19
N LYS A 210 2.80 5.19 -6.62
CA LYS A 210 4.20 5.62 -6.65
C LYS A 210 4.98 4.84 -5.58
N VAL A 211 6.05 4.17 -5.98
CA VAL A 211 6.93 3.39 -5.08
C VAL A 211 8.22 4.14 -4.84
N ILE A 212 8.59 4.34 -3.58
CA ILE A 212 9.80 5.07 -3.20
C ILE A 212 10.60 4.20 -2.22
N LYS A 213 11.87 3.95 -2.51
CA LYS A 213 12.78 3.30 -1.57
C LYS A 213 13.16 4.30 -0.47
N ILE A 214 13.00 3.90 0.80
CA ILE A 214 13.35 4.74 1.95
C ILE A 214 14.76 4.39 2.46
N CYS A 215 15.00 3.14 2.85
CA CYS A 215 16.32 2.68 3.27
C CYS A 215 16.44 1.16 3.25
N ASN A 216 17.68 0.65 3.25
CA ASN A 216 17.98 -0.74 3.56
C ASN A 216 17.93 -0.96 5.08
N VAL A 217 17.61 -2.19 5.50
CA VAL A 217 17.57 -2.63 6.89
C VAL A 217 18.36 -3.93 7.01
N ASP A 218 19.47 -3.88 7.74
CA ASP A 218 20.33 -5.04 7.96
C ASP A 218 19.64 -6.08 8.86
N ARG A 219 19.81 -7.37 8.57
CA ARG A 219 19.24 -8.48 9.36
C ARG A 219 19.56 -8.42 10.86
N SER A 220 20.70 -7.83 11.25
CA SER A 220 21.09 -7.63 12.66
C SER A 220 20.16 -6.67 13.43
N SER A 221 19.36 -5.89 12.69
CA SER A 221 18.34 -4.99 13.26
C SER A 221 17.11 -5.72 13.81
N PHE A 222 17.04 -7.05 13.68
CA PHE A 222 15.92 -7.87 14.14
C PHE A 222 16.32 -8.82 15.28
N ASN A 223 15.31 -9.33 15.99
CA ASN A 223 15.45 -10.41 16.96
C ASN A 223 14.31 -11.45 16.81
N PRO A 224 14.62 -12.72 16.51
CA PRO A 224 15.91 -13.20 16.02
C PRO A 224 16.23 -12.60 14.64
N PRO A 225 17.52 -12.52 14.22
CA PRO A 225 17.88 -12.09 12.88
C PRO A 225 17.27 -12.99 11.79
N PRO A 226 16.67 -12.44 10.71
CA PRO A 226 16.29 -13.21 9.54
C PRO A 226 17.51 -13.65 8.72
N LYS A 227 17.29 -14.54 7.75
CA LYS A 227 18.35 -15.03 6.84
C LYS A 227 18.76 -14.04 5.76
N VAL A 228 17.94 -13.01 5.52
CA VAL A 228 18.10 -12.03 4.45
C VAL A 228 17.83 -10.63 4.98
N ASP A 229 18.40 -9.65 4.30
CA ASP A 229 18.19 -8.24 4.64
C ASP A 229 16.84 -7.74 4.13
N SER A 230 16.43 -6.58 4.64
CA SER A 230 15.15 -5.94 4.34
C SER A 230 15.31 -4.57 3.71
N VAL A 231 14.23 -4.05 3.14
CA VAL A 231 14.13 -2.70 2.58
C VAL A 231 12.80 -2.11 3.00
N ILE A 232 12.82 -0.84 3.42
CA ILE A 232 11.62 -0.06 3.66
C ILE A 232 11.26 0.67 2.37
N VAL A 233 10.01 0.51 1.94
CA VAL A 233 9.42 1.19 0.80
C VAL A 233 8.22 2.02 1.23
N LYS A 234 8.03 3.16 0.58
CA LYS A 234 6.83 3.98 0.70
C LYS A 234 5.99 3.83 -0.56
N LEU A 235 4.71 3.52 -0.38
CA LEU A 235 3.69 3.48 -1.42
C LEU A 235 2.78 4.68 -1.27
N ILE A 236 2.52 5.39 -2.36
CA ILE A 236 1.56 6.49 -2.43
C ILE A 236 0.57 6.12 -3.53
N PRO A 237 -0.70 5.81 -3.20
CA PRO A 237 -1.72 5.50 -4.21
C PRO A 237 -1.88 6.64 -5.22
N LYS A 238 -2.13 6.29 -6.48
CA LYS A 238 -2.48 7.24 -7.53
C LYS A 238 -4.00 7.34 -7.62
N GLU A 239 -4.52 8.57 -7.64
CA GLU A 239 -5.98 8.82 -7.65
C GLU A 239 -6.63 8.41 -8.97
N ASN A 240 -5.97 8.52 -10.13
CA ASN A 240 -6.64 8.36 -11.43
C ASN A 240 -6.95 6.90 -11.85
N ASN A 241 -6.68 5.89 -11.02
CA ASN A 241 -6.76 4.48 -11.42
C ASN A 241 -7.99 3.74 -10.87
N PHE A 242 -9.02 4.48 -10.43
CA PHE A 242 -10.25 3.88 -9.89
C PHE A 242 -11.08 3.12 -10.92
N PHE A 243 -11.01 3.51 -12.19
CA PHE A 243 -11.84 2.96 -13.27
C PHE A 243 -11.32 1.61 -13.81
N ILE A 244 -10.13 1.17 -13.38
CA ILE A 244 -9.54 -0.06 -13.88
C ILE A 244 -10.07 -1.23 -13.04
N ASN A 245 -10.77 -2.16 -13.69
CA ASN A 245 -11.14 -3.42 -13.08
C ASN A 245 -9.86 -4.23 -12.74
N PHE A 246 -9.54 -4.33 -11.44
CA PHE A 246 -8.33 -4.98 -10.97
C PHE A 246 -8.25 -6.45 -11.37
N ASP A 247 -9.37 -7.18 -11.36
CA ASP A 247 -9.38 -8.60 -11.70
C ASP A 247 -9.04 -8.81 -13.18
N GLU A 248 -9.60 -7.96 -14.04
CA GLU A 248 -9.33 -7.99 -15.47
C GLU A 248 -7.86 -7.67 -15.78
N TRP A 249 -7.37 -6.58 -15.17
CA TRP A 249 -5.98 -6.16 -15.27
C TRP A 249 -5.00 -7.23 -14.78
N ASP A 250 -5.21 -7.78 -13.58
CA ASP A 250 -4.30 -8.78 -13.01
C ASP A 250 -4.34 -10.09 -13.81
N ASN A 251 -5.49 -10.47 -14.38
CA ASN A 251 -5.60 -11.66 -15.23
C ASN A 251 -4.89 -11.49 -16.58
N LEU A 252 -4.98 -10.32 -17.23
CA LEU A 252 -4.15 -10.00 -18.40
C LEU A 252 -2.67 -10.15 -18.05
N LEU A 253 -2.21 -9.52 -16.97
CA LEU A 253 -0.81 -9.59 -16.57
C LEU A 253 -0.38 -11.01 -16.19
N ARG A 254 -1.25 -11.84 -15.60
CA ARG A 254 -0.95 -13.26 -15.32
C ARG A 254 -0.64 -14.02 -16.60
N ILE A 255 -1.40 -13.79 -17.66
CA ILE A 255 -1.16 -14.41 -18.97
C ILE A 255 0.18 -13.92 -19.54
N CYS A 256 0.38 -12.60 -19.61
CA CYS A 256 1.56 -11.98 -20.18
C CYS A 256 2.85 -12.34 -19.43
N PHE A 257 2.82 -12.40 -18.09
CA PHE A 257 4.02 -12.71 -17.29
C PHE A 257 4.25 -14.20 -17.07
N SER A 258 3.36 -15.10 -17.53
CA SER A 258 3.55 -16.55 -17.44
C SER A 258 4.83 -17.01 -18.14
N ARG A 259 5.22 -16.36 -19.24
CA ARG A 259 6.49 -16.54 -19.95
C ARG A 259 7.04 -15.19 -20.40
N LYS A 260 7.38 -14.31 -19.45
CA LYS A 260 7.72 -12.88 -19.66
C LYS A 260 8.78 -12.54 -20.74
N ARG A 261 9.61 -13.50 -21.16
CA ARG A 261 10.64 -13.33 -22.21
C ARG A 261 10.22 -13.87 -23.59
N LYS A 262 9.04 -14.46 -23.72
CA LYS A 262 8.43 -14.83 -25.00
C LYS A 262 7.59 -13.66 -25.52
N THR A 263 7.39 -13.63 -26.84
CA THR A 263 6.57 -12.60 -27.49
C THR A 263 5.11 -12.74 -27.09
N LEU A 264 4.35 -11.64 -27.12
CA LEU A 264 2.90 -11.68 -26.83
C LEU A 264 2.18 -12.62 -27.81
N HIS A 265 2.53 -12.60 -29.09
CA HIS A 265 1.99 -13.56 -30.07
C HIS A 265 2.21 -15.02 -29.62
N ALA A 266 3.41 -15.38 -29.16
CA ALA A 266 3.69 -16.72 -28.67
C ALA A 266 2.91 -17.08 -27.39
N ILE A 267 2.57 -16.09 -26.56
CA ILE A 267 1.78 -16.25 -25.33
C ILE A 267 0.31 -16.49 -25.68
N PHE A 268 -0.30 -15.60 -26.47
CA PHE A 268 -1.73 -15.65 -26.81
C PHE A 268 -2.08 -16.75 -27.82
N LYS A 269 -1.11 -17.26 -28.60
CA LYS A 269 -1.31 -18.43 -29.49
C LYS A 269 -1.56 -19.75 -28.75
N ARG A 270 -1.33 -19.83 -27.43
CA ARG A 270 -1.52 -21.08 -26.66
C ARG A 270 -3.00 -21.46 -26.59
N ASN A 271 -3.33 -22.71 -26.90
CA ASN A 271 -4.72 -23.22 -26.87
C ASN A 271 -5.44 -22.96 -25.55
N ALA A 272 -4.78 -23.15 -24.40
CA ALA A 272 -5.41 -22.88 -23.10
C ALA A 272 -5.83 -21.40 -22.91
N VAL A 273 -5.04 -20.46 -23.44
CA VAL A 273 -5.35 -19.03 -23.38
C VAL A 273 -6.47 -18.71 -24.36
N LEU A 274 -6.38 -19.20 -25.61
CA LEU A 274 -7.41 -19.00 -26.62
C LEU A 274 -8.77 -19.56 -26.18
N ASN A 275 -8.82 -20.78 -25.67
CA ASN A 275 -10.07 -21.42 -25.23
C ASN A 275 -10.72 -20.64 -24.08
N MET A 276 -9.93 -20.16 -23.13
CA MET A 276 -10.41 -19.34 -22.01
C MET A 276 -10.96 -18.00 -22.50
N LEU A 277 -10.22 -17.28 -23.36
CA LEU A 277 -10.66 -15.99 -23.91
C LEU A 277 -11.87 -16.14 -24.83
N GLU A 278 -11.94 -17.21 -25.63
CA GLU A 278 -13.08 -17.50 -26.51
C GLU A 278 -14.35 -17.79 -25.70
N HIS A 279 -14.22 -18.54 -24.60
CA HIS A 279 -15.32 -18.78 -23.68
C HIS A 279 -15.83 -17.46 -23.08
N ASN A 280 -14.93 -16.61 -22.57
CA ASN A 280 -15.31 -15.30 -22.02
C ASN A 280 -15.95 -14.40 -23.08
N TYR A 281 -15.42 -14.38 -24.30
CA TYR A 281 -15.95 -13.61 -25.43
C TYR A 281 -17.37 -14.04 -25.83
N LYS A 282 -17.63 -15.36 -25.89
CA LYS A 282 -18.97 -15.89 -26.17
C LYS A 282 -19.98 -15.53 -25.08
N ASN A 283 -19.56 -15.59 -23.81
CA ASN A 283 -20.40 -15.17 -22.68
C ASN A 283 -20.69 -13.66 -22.75
N PHE A 284 -19.68 -12.83 -23.06
CA PHE A 284 -19.84 -11.39 -23.27
C PHE A 284 -20.84 -11.08 -24.39
N CYS A 285 -20.71 -11.75 -25.54
CA CYS A 285 -21.61 -11.58 -26.67
C CYS A 285 -23.05 -11.94 -26.31
N THR A 286 -23.24 -13.07 -25.62
CA THR A 286 -24.56 -13.52 -25.16
C THR A 286 -25.19 -12.52 -24.19
N PHE A 287 -24.44 -12.07 -23.19
CA PHE A 287 -24.92 -11.13 -22.18
C PHE A 287 -25.32 -9.77 -22.77
N ASN A 288 -24.54 -9.28 -23.73
CA ASN A 288 -24.75 -7.97 -24.36
C ASN A 288 -25.60 -8.05 -25.65
N LYS A 289 -26.13 -9.23 -26.00
CA LYS A 289 -26.91 -9.47 -27.23
C LYS A 289 -26.16 -9.06 -28.51
N ILE A 290 -24.85 -9.28 -28.53
CA ILE A 290 -23.96 -9.02 -29.67
C ILE A 290 -23.76 -10.33 -30.44
N VAL A 291 -23.79 -10.28 -31.77
CA VAL A 291 -23.50 -11.46 -32.60
C VAL A 291 -21.98 -11.68 -32.63
N PRO A 292 -21.48 -12.87 -32.25
CA PRO A 292 -20.05 -13.18 -32.33
C PRO A 292 -19.50 -13.06 -33.76
N VAL A 293 -18.20 -12.78 -33.88
CA VAL A 293 -17.53 -12.75 -35.19
C VAL A 293 -17.62 -14.10 -35.92
N ASN A 294 -17.83 -14.04 -37.24
CA ASN A 294 -18.02 -15.22 -38.09
C ASN A 294 -16.70 -15.83 -38.63
N PHE A 295 -15.59 -15.67 -37.91
CA PHE A 295 -14.29 -16.20 -38.32
C PHE A 295 -13.51 -16.72 -37.09
N PRO A 296 -12.42 -17.51 -37.30
CA PRO A 296 -11.74 -18.18 -36.20
C PRO A 296 -11.30 -17.20 -35.10
N PHE A 297 -11.73 -17.44 -33.86
CA PHE A 297 -11.42 -16.59 -32.70
C PHE A 297 -9.92 -16.37 -32.51
N LYS A 298 -9.10 -17.40 -32.81
CA LYS A 298 -7.63 -17.27 -32.81
C LYS A 298 -7.13 -16.11 -33.66
N LYS A 299 -7.67 -15.95 -34.87
CA LYS A 299 -7.29 -14.85 -35.75
C LYS A 299 -7.74 -13.52 -35.14
N TYR A 300 -8.99 -13.45 -34.67
CA TYR A 300 -9.54 -12.26 -34.01
C TYR A 300 -8.72 -11.77 -32.81
N CYS A 301 -8.33 -12.70 -31.94
CA CYS A 301 -7.50 -12.42 -30.77
C CYS A 301 -6.09 -11.95 -31.16
N LEU A 302 -5.44 -12.59 -32.15
CA LEU A 302 -4.07 -12.23 -32.54
C LEU A 302 -4.01 -10.94 -33.36
N ASP A 303 -5.02 -10.66 -34.19
CA ASP A 303 -5.13 -9.41 -34.93
C ASP A 303 -5.20 -8.20 -33.99
N THR A 304 -5.77 -8.38 -32.78
CA THR A 304 -5.76 -7.36 -31.72
C THR A 304 -4.35 -6.97 -31.27
N LEU A 305 -3.41 -7.93 -31.26
CA LEU A 305 -2.01 -7.64 -30.96
C LEU A 305 -1.30 -6.95 -32.13
N ASN A 306 -1.65 -7.33 -33.36
CA ASN A 306 -1.07 -6.76 -34.58
C ASN A 306 -1.52 -5.31 -34.78
N GLU A 307 -2.78 -4.99 -34.49
CA GLU A 307 -3.31 -3.61 -34.55
C GLU A 307 -2.61 -2.63 -33.59
N LEU A 308 -1.95 -3.15 -32.55
CA LEU A 308 -1.15 -2.35 -31.61
C LEU A 308 0.36 -2.41 -31.90
N ASP A 309 0.79 -3.12 -32.93
CA ASP A 309 2.21 -3.45 -33.19
C ASP A 309 2.91 -4.15 -31.99
N MET A 310 2.14 -4.85 -31.15
CA MET A 310 2.63 -5.46 -29.90
C MET A 310 2.85 -6.97 -30.01
N ALA A 311 2.56 -7.59 -31.15
CA ALA A 311 2.66 -9.05 -31.34
C ALA A 311 4.07 -9.60 -31.02
N GLU A 312 5.12 -8.91 -31.46
CA GLU A 312 6.52 -9.31 -31.27
C GLU A 312 7.15 -8.75 -29.98
N CYS A 313 6.44 -7.88 -29.26
CA CYS A 313 6.87 -7.36 -27.97
C CYS A 313 6.89 -8.46 -26.91
N ARG A 314 7.75 -8.29 -25.89
CA ARG A 314 7.87 -9.21 -24.76
C ARG A 314 7.39 -8.50 -23.50
N SER A 315 6.66 -9.20 -22.63
CA SER A 315 6.12 -8.59 -21.40
C SER A 315 7.18 -7.92 -20.52
N VAL A 316 8.44 -8.40 -20.57
CA VAL A 316 9.55 -7.79 -19.83
C VAL A 316 9.97 -6.40 -20.34
N SER A 317 9.65 -6.07 -21.58
CA SER A 317 9.99 -4.79 -22.22
C SER A 317 8.82 -3.81 -22.29
N LEU A 318 7.68 -4.14 -21.69
CA LEU A 318 6.47 -3.32 -21.70
C LEU A 318 6.24 -2.67 -20.34
N ASP A 319 5.80 -1.41 -20.35
CA ASP A 319 5.44 -0.65 -19.15
C ASP A 319 3.94 -0.75 -18.82
N GLU A 320 3.50 -0.09 -17.74
CA GLU A 320 2.08 -0.08 -17.36
C GLU A 320 1.15 0.55 -18.43
N ASN A 321 1.62 1.53 -19.21
CA ASN A 321 0.82 2.19 -20.23
C ASN A 321 0.59 1.28 -21.43
N ASP A 322 1.61 0.51 -21.81
CA ASP A 322 1.50 -0.51 -22.86
C ASP A 322 0.44 -1.56 -22.51
N PHE A 323 0.45 -2.04 -21.25
CA PHE A 323 -0.57 -2.98 -20.79
C PHE A 323 -1.96 -2.36 -20.70
N LEU A 324 -2.07 -1.05 -20.39
CA LEU A 324 -3.36 -0.35 -20.41
C LEU A 324 -3.93 -0.26 -21.83
N LYS A 325 -3.11 0.11 -22.82
CA LYS A 325 -3.51 0.11 -24.23
C LYS A 325 -3.94 -1.27 -24.69
N LEU A 326 -3.17 -2.30 -24.30
CA LEU A 326 -3.48 -3.68 -24.61
C LEU A 326 -4.84 -4.09 -24.01
N LEU A 327 -5.06 -3.81 -22.72
CA LEU A 327 -6.32 -4.10 -22.05
C LEU A 327 -7.48 -3.39 -22.72
N LEU A 328 -7.35 -2.08 -22.95
CA LEU A 328 -8.38 -1.28 -23.60
C LEU A 328 -8.76 -1.86 -24.96
N LYS A 329 -7.77 -2.20 -25.79
CA LYS A 329 -8.01 -2.73 -27.14
C LYS A 329 -8.69 -4.11 -27.14
N PHE A 330 -8.34 -4.97 -26.19
CA PHE A 330 -9.04 -6.24 -26.01
C PHE A 330 -10.50 -6.01 -25.57
N ASN A 331 -10.73 -5.11 -24.62
CA ASN A 331 -12.07 -4.78 -24.14
C ASN A 331 -12.95 -4.14 -25.23
N GLU A 332 -12.40 -3.26 -26.08
CA GLU A 332 -13.10 -2.70 -27.25
C GLU A 332 -13.61 -3.78 -28.21
N LYS A 333 -12.92 -4.92 -28.28
CA LYS A 333 -13.30 -6.09 -29.07
C LYS A 333 -14.15 -7.10 -28.29
N GLY A 334 -14.57 -6.77 -27.07
CA GLY A 334 -15.34 -7.64 -26.19
C GLY A 334 -14.56 -8.85 -25.65
N ILE A 335 -13.22 -8.82 -25.72
CA ILE A 335 -12.36 -9.89 -25.22
C ILE A 335 -11.96 -9.54 -23.78
N HIS A 336 -12.55 -10.24 -22.82
CA HIS A 336 -12.33 -10.00 -21.39
C HIS A 336 -11.48 -11.10 -20.73
N PHE A 337 -10.68 -10.71 -19.75
CA PHE A 337 -9.71 -11.58 -19.06
C PHE A 337 -10.28 -12.30 -17.82
N PHE A 338 -11.57 -12.15 -17.55
CA PHE A 338 -12.27 -12.85 -16.49
C PHE A 338 -13.68 -13.25 -16.97
N ASN A 339 -14.33 -14.17 -16.26
CA ASN A 339 -15.68 -14.57 -16.61
C ASN A 339 -16.70 -13.53 -16.11
N ILE A 340 -17.36 -12.85 -17.04
CA ILE A 340 -18.30 -11.76 -16.77
C ILE A 340 -19.54 -12.25 -16.01
N SER A 341 -19.89 -13.54 -16.10
CA SER A 341 -20.96 -14.12 -15.28
C SER A 341 -20.67 -14.08 -13.77
N ASN A 342 -19.41 -13.94 -13.37
CA ASN A 342 -19.00 -13.93 -11.95
C ASN A 342 -19.08 -12.55 -11.29
N VAL A 343 -19.37 -11.47 -12.04
CA VAL A 343 -19.48 -10.10 -11.48
C VAL A 343 -20.63 -10.00 -10.47
N GLY A 344 -21.67 -10.84 -10.59
CA GLY A 344 -22.79 -10.90 -9.66
C GLY A 344 -22.45 -11.43 -8.25
N SER A 345 -21.31 -12.11 -8.07
CA SER A 345 -20.90 -12.70 -6.78
C SER A 345 -19.93 -11.83 -5.97
N SER A 346 -19.34 -10.80 -6.55
CA SER A 346 -18.47 -9.84 -5.85
C SER A 346 -19.24 -8.54 -5.58
N ARG A 347 -20.16 -8.61 -4.61
CA ARG A 347 -21.04 -7.52 -4.15
C ARG A 347 -20.32 -6.32 -3.48
N ALA A 348 -19.05 -6.08 -3.81
CA ALA A 348 -18.24 -4.97 -3.30
C ALA A 348 -18.05 -3.82 -4.31
N ALA A 349 -18.53 -3.97 -5.56
CA ALA A 349 -18.31 -2.97 -6.62
C ALA A 349 -19.52 -2.04 -6.89
N ASN A 350 -20.72 -2.32 -6.37
CA ASN A 350 -21.94 -1.55 -6.67
C ASN A 350 -22.26 -0.41 -5.68
N ILE A 351 -21.24 0.27 -5.13
CA ILE A 351 -21.47 1.50 -4.34
C ILE A 351 -21.42 2.78 -5.22
N LEU A 352 -21.18 2.67 -6.53
CA LEU A 352 -20.89 3.83 -7.40
C LEU A 352 -22.01 4.30 -8.32
N LEU A 353 -23.27 3.89 -8.15
CA LEU A 353 -24.37 4.36 -9.03
C LEU A 353 -25.69 4.63 -8.30
N ASN A 354 -25.67 5.23 -7.11
CA ASN A 354 -26.88 5.77 -6.48
C ASN A 354 -26.56 7.02 -5.65
N GLU A 355 -26.01 8.05 -6.29
CA GLU A 355 -26.13 9.45 -5.84
C GLU A 355 -26.19 10.29 -7.12
N ASP A 356 -27.40 10.71 -7.49
CA ASP A 356 -27.76 11.95 -8.20
C ASP A 356 -29.06 11.75 -9.00
N ASP A 357 -30.19 11.98 -8.32
CA ASP A 357 -31.33 12.66 -8.92
C ASP A 357 -32.06 13.42 -7.79
N GLY A 358 -31.39 14.48 -7.33
CA GLY A 358 -31.94 15.52 -6.48
C GLY A 358 -31.87 16.84 -7.23
N THR A 359 -32.76 17.02 -8.22
CA THR A 359 -33.00 18.36 -8.77
C THR A 359 -34.00 19.08 -7.89
N ASP A 360 -33.44 19.98 -7.11
CA ASP A 360 -34.11 21.06 -6.40
C ASP A 360 -34.77 22.00 -7.43
N SER A 361 -36.09 22.14 -7.35
CA SER A 361 -36.82 23.27 -7.93
C SER A 361 -37.77 23.80 -6.86
N GLY A 362 -37.29 24.81 -6.14
CA GLY A 362 -38.08 25.62 -5.23
C GLY A 362 -38.76 26.78 -5.96
N ASP A 363 -39.92 27.12 -5.41
CA ASP A 363 -40.66 28.37 -5.49
C ASP A 363 -41.53 28.66 -6.73
N SER A 364 -42.85 28.57 -6.56
CA SER A 364 -43.68 29.76 -6.30
C SER A 364 -45.18 29.45 -6.16
N ASP A 365 -45.78 30.21 -5.25
CA ASP A 365 -47.17 30.68 -5.19
C ASP A 365 -48.29 29.74 -4.74
N GLY A 366 -48.83 30.09 -3.57
CA GLY A 366 -50.12 29.62 -3.09
C GLY A 366 -51.27 30.37 -3.75
N TYR A 367 -52.43 29.71 -3.79
CA TYR A 367 -53.74 30.33 -3.68
C TYR A 367 -54.74 29.32 -3.11
N ASP A 368 -55.59 29.86 -2.24
CA ASP A 368 -56.77 29.27 -1.61
C ASP A 368 -57.73 28.65 -2.64
N ASP A 369 -58.45 27.60 -2.24
CA ASP A 369 -59.90 27.50 -2.48
C ASP A 369 -60.49 26.27 -1.76
N ASN A 370 -61.26 26.56 -0.71
CA ASN A 370 -62.43 25.77 -0.34
C ASN A 370 -63.42 25.77 -1.52
N VAL A 371 -64.17 24.67 -1.70
CA VAL A 371 -65.64 24.64 -1.90
C VAL A 371 -66.12 23.20 -2.14
N ASP A 372 -66.93 22.77 -1.17
CA ASP A 372 -68.16 21.97 -1.23
C ASP A 372 -68.34 20.65 -2.01
N LYS A 373 -68.90 19.73 -1.20
CA LYS A 373 -69.87 18.67 -1.53
C LYS A 373 -70.88 19.09 -2.62
N MET A 374 -71.23 18.17 -3.53
CA MET A 374 -72.58 17.57 -3.63
C MET A 374 -72.64 16.54 -4.78
N ASP A 375 -73.26 15.40 -4.47
CA ASP A 375 -74.30 14.71 -5.25
C ASP A 375 -74.08 14.04 -6.63
N GLN A 376 -74.42 12.74 -6.59
CA GLN A 376 -75.37 11.99 -7.44
C GLN A 376 -74.86 11.18 -8.65
N HIS A 377 -75.19 9.87 -8.56
CA HIS A 377 -75.65 8.90 -9.58
C HIS A 377 -74.93 8.88 -10.95
N VAL A 378 -74.42 7.74 -11.43
CA VAL A 378 -75.09 6.45 -11.72
C VAL A 378 -74.08 5.32 -11.66
#